data_AF-A0A3D0UKX0-F1
#
_entry.id   AF-A0A3D0UKX0-F1
#
_cell.length_a   1.000
_cell.length_b   1.000
_cell.length_c   1.000
_cell.angle_alpha   90.00
_cell.angle_beta   90.00
_cell.angle_gamma   90.00
#
_symmetry.space_group_name_H-M   'P 1'
#
loop_
_entity.id
_entity.type
_entity.pdbx_description
1 polymer ?
#
loop_
_entity_poly.entity_id
_entity_poly.type
_entity_poly.pdbx_seq_one_letter_code
_entity_poly.pdbx_strand_id
1 'polypeptide(L)'
;MSQLSLRRTIQMGLIAGVVALSVSAIGMVVTFDERDIITGALSLGQLLLFGIPVIVGYLIVRGNGEVKSGTALLHGLIAGFFISLPLIGLIFLTLIWPGIRTSLPNVSPDLIEILTFGQGPVLGSIILASVMMILGVVGVAFHLLPERIQKPLFSGIAWTLGIGLFSEVLINISRPVPRQIVRIIFGPTGITPLLAVIIFIVATVFSAWWEAGGRGRYRDRRAALTKEQETRFGRVGRIALVVLILALPWILGIYLTEVLDIVGIFILMGLGLNIVVGFAGLLDLGYVAF
;
A
#
# COMPACT_ATOMS: atom_id res chain seq x y z
N MET A 1 33.13 -8.65 1.95
CA MET A 1 31.86 -8.88 2.70
C MET A 1 31.34 -7.53 3.15
N SER A 2 30.34 -6.96 2.46
CA SER A 2 29.73 -5.69 2.89
C SER A 2 28.94 -5.96 4.17
N GLN A 3 29.50 -5.64 5.33
CA GLN A 3 28.75 -5.75 6.57
C GLN A 3 27.62 -4.73 6.56
N LEU A 4 26.39 -5.17 6.84
CA LEU A 4 25.31 -4.24 7.11
C LEU A 4 25.73 -3.33 8.27
N SER A 5 25.60 -2.02 8.08
CA SER A 5 25.95 -1.07 9.12
C SER A 5 24.79 -0.91 10.10
N LEU A 6 25.07 -1.19 11.37
CA LEU A 6 24.12 -1.02 12.47
C LEU A 6 23.59 0.43 12.51
N ARG A 7 24.48 1.41 12.30
CA ARG A 7 24.12 2.84 12.24
C ARG A 7 23.04 3.13 11.20
N ARG A 8 23.15 2.56 9.98
CA ARG A 8 22.16 2.78 8.91
C ARG A 8 20.81 2.14 9.27
N THR A 9 20.84 0.98 9.92
CA THR A 9 19.64 0.28 10.39
C THR A 9 18.88 1.10 11.42
N ILE A 10 19.60 1.64 12.41
CA ILE A 10 19.04 2.53 13.43
C ILE A 10 18.47 3.80 12.77
N GLN A 11 19.22 4.42 11.86
CA GLN A 11 18.76 5.61 11.14
C GLN A 11 17.49 5.35 10.34
N MET A 12 17.45 4.28 9.54
CA MET A 12 16.24 3.96 8.77
C MET A 12 15.07 3.58 9.67
N GLY A 13 15.31 2.87 10.77
CA GLY A 13 14.27 2.55 11.75
C GLY A 13 13.67 3.80 12.39
N LEU A 14 14.51 4.74 12.83
CA LEU A 14 14.03 6.01 13.41
C LEU A 14 13.32 6.89 12.39
N ILE A 15 13.85 7.02 11.17
CA ILE A 15 13.18 7.77 10.10
C ILE A 15 11.79 7.18 9.83
N ALA A 16 11.69 5.86 9.69
CA ALA A 16 10.43 5.18 9.47
C ALA A 16 9.48 5.30 10.68
N GLY A 17 10.01 5.30 11.91
CA GLY A 17 9.23 5.59 13.12
C GLY A 17 8.67 7.01 13.15
N VAL A 18 9.46 8.01 12.71
CA VAL A 18 8.98 9.40 12.56
C VAL A 18 7.94 9.51 11.44
N VAL A 19 8.08 8.75 10.35
CA VAL A 19 7.05 8.65 9.31
C VAL A 19 5.77 8.04 9.89
N ALA A 20 5.85 6.91 10.60
CA ALA A 20 4.70 6.29 11.24
C ALA A 20 4.00 7.24 12.24
N LEU A 21 4.80 7.95 13.05
CA LEU A 21 4.32 8.97 13.97
C LEU A 21 3.62 10.12 13.23
N SER A 22 4.24 10.64 12.15
CA SER A 22 3.66 11.72 11.35
C SER A 22 2.31 11.32 10.77
N VAL A 23 2.24 10.13 10.17
CA VAL A 23 1.00 9.64 9.55
C VAL A 23 -0.10 9.41 10.60
N SER A 24 0.29 8.96 11.80
CA SER A 24 -0.60 8.85 12.95
C SER A 24 -1.10 10.22 13.43
N ALA A 25 -0.19 11.19 13.59
CA ALA A 25 -0.50 12.54 14.05
C ALA A 25 -1.28 13.40 13.03
N ILE A 26 -1.25 13.03 11.74
CA ILE A 26 -2.10 13.64 10.69
C ILE A 26 -3.53 13.06 10.73
N GLY A 27 -3.77 11.97 11.47
CA GLY A 27 -5.07 11.32 11.59
C GLY A 27 -5.34 10.26 10.53
N MET A 28 -4.43 10.05 9.57
CA MET A 28 -4.60 9.07 8.50
C MET A 28 -4.81 7.65 9.03
N VAL A 29 -4.10 7.26 10.09
CA VAL A 29 -4.24 5.91 10.67
C VAL A 29 -5.66 5.65 11.14
N VAL A 30 -6.26 6.60 11.87
CA VAL A 30 -7.63 6.47 12.40
C VAL A 30 -8.66 6.54 11.27
N THR A 31 -8.58 7.56 10.42
CA THR A 31 -9.52 7.74 9.30
C THR A 31 -9.52 6.54 8.35
N PHE A 32 -8.36 5.91 8.14
CA PHE A 32 -8.25 4.75 7.27
C PHE A 32 -8.54 3.43 7.98
N ASP A 33 -8.61 3.40 9.31
CA ASP A 33 -9.01 2.20 10.05
C ASP A 33 -10.49 1.86 9.82
N GLU A 34 -11.33 2.84 9.47
CA GLU A 34 -12.74 2.64 9.08
C GLU A 34 -12.92 1.81 7.81
N ARG A 35 -11.85 1.67 7.00
CA ARG A 35 -11.86 0.97 5.72
C ARG A 35 -11.12 -0.36 5.83
N ASP A 36 -11.88 -1.45 5.79
CA ASP A 36 -11.30 -2.79 5.75
C ASP A 36 -10.72 -3.12 4.37
N ILE A 37 -9.50 -3.65 4.35
CA ILE A 37 -8.97 -4.35 3.16
C ILE A 37 -9.49 -5.79 3.19
N ILE A 38 -9.34 -6.46 4.33
CA ILE A 38 -9.88 -7.79 4.59
C ILE A 38 -10.80 -7.68 5.80
N THR A 39 -12.08 -7.95 5.60
CA THR A 39 -13.12 -7.73 6.62
C THR A 39 -12.80 -8.43 7.93
N GLY A 40 -12.72 -7.65 9.01
CA GLY A 40 -12.44 -8.13 10.37
C GLY A 40 -11.02 -8.68 10.60
N ALA A 41 -10.10 -8.52 9.64
CA ALA A 41 -8.74 -9.04 9.73
C ALA A 41 -7.65 -8.01 9.46
N LEU A 42 -7.86 -7.10 8.50
CA LEU A 42 -6.89 -6.08 8.13
C LEU A 42 -7.58 -4.82 7.62
N SER A 43 -7.42 -3.71 8.35
CA SER A 43 -7.85 -2.39 7.90
C SER A 43 -6.77 -1.68 7.07
N LEU A 44 -7.15 -0.62 6.36
CA LEU A 44 -6.22 0.22 5.62
C LEU A 44 -5.31 1.01 6.56
N GLY A 45 -5.84 1.48 7.70
CA GLY A 45 -5.07 2.10 8.78
C GLY A 45 -3.98 1.18 9.33
N GLN A 46 -4.35 -0.09 9.60
CA GLN A 46 -3.40 -1.12 10.03
C GLN A 46 -2.36 -1.43 8.96
N LEU A 47 -2.75 -1.58 7.69
CA LEU A 47 -1.78 -1.80 6.61
C LEU A 47 -0.78 -0.62 6.51
N LEU A 48 -1.28 0.60 6.64
CA LEU A 48 -0.46 1.80 6.55
C LEU A 48 0.53 1.90 7.71
N LEU A 49 0.13 1.52 8.93
CA LEU A 49 1.00 1.57 10.11
C LEU A 49 1.96 0.37 10.17
N PHE A 50 1.43 -0.85 10.07
CA PHE A 50 2.16 -2.10 10.23
C PHE A 50 2.87 -2.57 8.95
N GLY A 51 2.54 -1.99 7.78
CA GLY A 51 3.29 -2.23 6.54
C GLY A 51 4.69 -1.59 6.54
N ILE A 52 4.88 -0.50 7.30
CA ILE A 52 6.15 0.23 7.40
C ILE A 52 7.31 -0.68 7.84
N PRO A 53 7.26 -1.40 8.98
CA PRO A 53 8.36 -2.28 9.39
C PRO A 53 8.65 -3.39 8.38
N VAL A 54 7.64 -3.93 7.69
CA VAL A 54 7.83 -4.94 6.64
C VAL A 54 8.61 -4.36 5.46
N ILE A 55 8.23 -3.17 4.99
CA ILE A 55 8.91 -2.48 3.89
C ILE A 55 10.34 -2.11 4.29
N VAL A 56 10.53 -1.55 5.49
CA VAL A 56 11.86 -1.14 5.96
C VAL A 56 12.77 -2.35 6.16
N GLY A 57 12.28 -3.43 6.76
CA GLY A 57 13.02 -4.68 6.91
C GLY A 57 13.47 -5.23 5.54
N TYR A 58 12.59 -5.21 4.55
CA TYR A 58 12.91 -5.59 3.18
C TYR A 58 14.00 -4.69 2.57
N LEU A 59 13.88 -3.37 2.70
CA LEU A 59 14.80 -2.39 2.12
C LEU A 59 16.19 -2.40 2.77
N ILE A 60 16.31 -2.75 4.05
CA ILE A 60 17.59 -2.82 4.76
C ILE A 60 18.52 -3.85 4.13
N VAL A 61 18.00 -5.01 3.76
CA VAL A 61 18.83 -6.09 3.22
C VAL A 61 18.95 -5.99 1.71
N ARG A 62 17.97 -5.38 1.04
CA ARG A 62 17.97 -5.17 -0.40
C ARG A 62 19.17 -4.32 -0.85
N GLY A 63 19.98 -4.87 -1.76
CA GLY A 63 21.10 -4.16 -2.40
C GLY A 63 22.39 -4.14 -1.58
N ASN A 64 22.37 -4.69 -0.36
CA ASN A 64 23.60 -5.13 0.30
C ASN A 64 23.94 -6.53 -0.24
N GLY A 65 25.23 -6.87 -0.36
CA GLY A 65 25.67 -8.15 -0.92
C GLY A 65 25.21 -9.37 -0.09
N GLU A 66 25.82 -10.54 -0.29
CA GLU A 66 25.47 -11.71 0.51
C GLU A 66 25.66 -11.46 2.02
N VAL A 67 24.54 -11.41 2.74
CA VAL A 67 24.47 -11.23 4.19
C VAL A 67 24.04 -12.56 4.80
N LYS A 68 24.67 -12.97 5.90
CA LYS A 68 24.26 -14.17 6.65
C LYS A 68 22.83 -13.99 7.19
N SER A 69 21.99 -15.01 7.04
CA SER A 69 20.57 -14.95 7.43
C SER A 69 20.36 -14.48 8.88
N GLY A 70 21.14 -15.01 9.83
CA GLY A 70 21.05 -14.57 11.23
C GLY A 70 21.32 -13.08 11.43
N THR A 71 22.37 -12.53 10.78
CA THR A 71 22.66 -11.09 10.86
C THR A 71 21.57 -10.25 10.20
N ALA A 72 21.00 -10.71 9.08
CA ALA A 72 19.89 -10.02 8.42
C ALA A 72 18.66 -9.94 9.34
N LEU A 73 18.27 -11.05 9.97
CA LEU A 73 17.09 -11.10 10.84
C LEU A 73 17.26 -10.19 12.07
N LEU A 74 18.47 -10.13 12.65
CA LEU A 74 18.78 -9.18 13.73
C LEU A 74 18.57 -7.72 13.29
N HIS A 75 18.91 -7.38 12.05
CA HIS A 75 18.69 -6.03 11.52
C HIS A 75 17.19 -5.73 11.37
N GLY A 76 16.37 -6.72 11.02
CA GLY A 76 14.90 -6.61 11.02
C GLY A 76 14.34 -6.33 12.41
N LEU A 77 14.80 -7.07 13.43
CA LEU A 77 14.41 -6.84 14.83
C LEU A 77 14.79 -5.42 15.30
N ILE A 78 16.03 -5.02 15.07
CA ILE A 78 16.53 -3.70 15.48
C ILE A 78 15.74 -2.60 14.78
N ALA A 79 15.52 -2.71 13.47
CA ALA A 79 14.73 -1.73 12.74
C ALA A 79 13.30 -1.62 13.27
N GLY A 80 12.61 -2.73 13.47
CA GLY A 80 11.26 -2.75 14.03
C GLY A 80 11.18 -2.13 15.44
N PHE A 81 12.17 -2.41 16.29
CA PHE A 81 12.28 -1.76 17.61
C PHE A 81 12.39 -0.24 17.48
N PHE A 82 13.32 0.27 16.67
CA PHE A 82 13.52 1.71 16.48
C PHE A 82 12.34 2.41 15.77
N ILE A 83 11.57 1.70 14.94
CA ILE A 83 10.31 2.20 14.35
C ILE A 83 9.25 2.42 15.45
N SER A 84 9.20 1.54 16.45
CA SER A 84 8.19 1.63 17.52
C SER A 84 8.43 2.79 18.50
N LEU A 85 9.68 3.22 18.67
CA LEU A 85 10.04 4.20 19.71
C LEU A 85 9.32 5.56 19.59
N PRO A 86 9.20 6.19 18.41
CA PRO A 86 8.46 7.45 18.29
C PRO A 86 6.97 7.30 18.61
N LEU A 87 6.36 6.16 18.26
CA LEU A 87 4.96 5.86 18.55
C LEU A 87 4.73 5.62 20.05
N ILE A 88 5.63 4.87 20.69
CA ILE A 88 5.63 4.70 22.15
C ILE A 88 5.82 6.05 22.85
N GLY A 89 6.72 6.88 22.33
CA GLY A 89 6.91 8.25 22.79
C GLY A 89 5.61 9.05 22.74
N LEU A 90 4.84 8.96 21.65
CA LEU A 90 3.52 9.58 21.55
C LEU A 90 2.55 9.07 22.61
N ILE A 91 2.45 7.74 22.82
CA ILE A 91 1.58 7.13 23.83
C ILE A 91 1.88 7.74 25.21
N PHE A 92 3.14 7.74 25.64
CA PHE A 92 3.51 8.29 26.94
C PHE A 92 3.38 9.81 27.01
N LEU A 93 3.60 10.53 25.90
CA LEU A 93 3.40 11.97 25.84
C LEU A 93 1.94 12.35 26.15
N THR A 94 0.97 11.53 25.75
CA THR A 94 -0.44 11.78 26.09
C THR A 94 -0.75 11.65 27.59
N LEU A 95 0.05 10.89 28.34
CA LEU A 95 -0.10 10.77 29.79
C LEU A 95 0.50 11.96 30.54
N ILE A 96 1.62 12.48 30.04
CA ILE A 96 2.35 13.58 30.67
C ILE A 96 1.70 14.92 30.30
N TRP A 97 1.10 15.03 29.11
CA TRP A 97 0.44 16.24 28.62
C TRP A 97 -1.06 16.00 28.32
N PRO A 98 -1.95 16.14 29.32
CA PRO A 98 -3.39 15.92 29.15
C PRO A 98 -4.04 16.84 28.10
N GLY A 99 -3.47 18.02 27.89
CA GLY A 99 -3.94 19.02 26.92
C GLY A 99 -3.41 18.83 25.49
N ILE A 100 -2.66 17.76 25.19
CA ILE A 100 -2.03 17.57 23.86
C ILE A 100 -3.02 17.70 22.69
N ARG A 101 -4.28 17.32 22.91
CA ARG A 101 -5.34 17.33 21.90
C ARG A 101 -5.78 18.73 21.46
N THR A 102 -5.50 19.77 22.24
CA THR A 102 -5.75 21.15 21.80
C THR A 102 -4.76 21.59 20.72
N SER A 103 -3.54 21.05 20.76
CA SER A 103 -2.49 21.35 19.80
C SER A 103 -2.43 20.34 18.65
N LEU A 104 -2.72 19.08 18.95
CA LEU A 104 -2.74 17.95 18.01
C LEU A 104 -4.11 17.25 18.08
N PRO A 105 -5.14 17.79 17.41
CA PRO A 105 -6.51 17.27 17.49
C PRO A 105 -6.64 15.82 17.01
N ASN A 106 -5.76 15.38 16.12
CA ASN A 106 -5.74 14.03 15.56
C ASN A 106 -5.11 12.98 16.49
N VAL A 107 -4.50 13.39 17.62
CA VAL A 107 -4.05 12.46 18.66
C VAL A 107 -5.27 12.07 19.51
N SER A 108 -6.19 11.36 18.87
CA SER A 108 -7.50 10.97 19.42
C SER A 108 -7.37 9.79 20.41
N PRO A 109 -8.39 9.53 21.25
CA PRO A 109 -8.48 8.28 22.02
C PRO A 109 -8.33 7.05 21.14
N ASP A 110 -9.00 7.03 19.99
CA ASP A 110 -9.03 5.89 19.07
C ASP A 110 -7.62 5.59 18.52
N LEU A 111 -6.82 6.62 18.23
CA LEU A 111 -5.42 6.41 17.84
C LEU A 111 -4.64 5.70 18.94
N ILE A 112 -4.80 6.12 20.20
CA ILE A 112 -4.10 5.51 21.33
C ILE A 112 -4.60 4.07 21.55
N GLU A 113 -5.89 3.82 21.38
CA GLU A 113 -6.47 2.48 21.47
C GLU A 113 -5.90 1.55 20.38
N ILE A 114 -5.81 2.02 19.13
CA ILE A 114 -5.19 1.29 18.01
C ILE A 114 -3.71 1.00 18.32
N LEU A 115 -2.93 2.01 18.74
CA LEU A 115 -1.50 1.85 19.04
C LEU A 115 -1.23 0.94 20.25
N THR A 116 -2.15 0.90 21.22
CA THR A 116 -2.02 0.08 22.43
C THR A 116 -2.74 -1.25 22.36
N PHE A 117 -3.41 -1.56 21.25
CA PHE A 117 -4.26 -2.75 21.09
C PHE A 117 -5.34 -2.87 22.18
N GLY A 118 -5.81 -1.73 22.70
CA GLY A 118 -6.73 -1.67 23.85
C GLY A 118 -6.13 -2.12 25.19
N GLN A 119 -4.84 -2.43 25.26
CA GLN A 119 -4.18 -3.01 26.45
C GLN A 119 -3.55 -1.97 27.39
N GLY A 120 -4.00 -0.72 27.32
CA GLY A 120 -3.44 0.39 28.11
C GLY A 120 -2.00 0.77 27.71
N PRO A 121 -1.44 1.85 28.29
CA PRO A 121 -0.22 2.46 27.75
C PRO A 121 1.02 1.58 27.85
N VAL A 122 1.23 0.92 28.99
CA VAL A 122 2.46 0.15 29.28
C VAL A 122 2.45 -1.17 28.52
N LEU A 123 1.43 -2.01 28.73
CA LEU A 123 1.33 -3.31 28.07
C LEU A 123 1.15 -3.14 26.56
N GLY A 124 0.34 -2.16 26.13
CA GLY A 124 0.20 -1.81 24.72
C GLY A 124 1.52 -1.41 24.05
N SER A 125 2.38 -0.63 24.72
CA SER A 125 3.71 -0.28 24.19
C SER A 125 4.63 -1.51 24.00
N ILE A 126 4.56 -2.47 24.92
CA ILE A 126 5.32 -3.73 24.82
C ILE A 126 4.81 -4.57 23.64
N ILE A 127 3.49 -4.68 23.48
CA ILE A 127 2.87 -5.38 22.36
C ILE A 127 3.25 -4.70 21.04
N LEU A 128 3.14 -3.37 20.97
CA LEU A 128 3.49 -2.59 19.79
C LEU A 128 4.96 -2.79 19.38
N ALA A 129 5.89 -2.68 20.33
CA ALA A 129 7.31 -2.94 20.05
C ALA A 129 7.52 -4.37 19.51
N SER A 130 6.90 -5.36 20.15
CA SER A 130 7.01 -6.77 19.76
C SER A 130 6.47 -7.01 18.35
N VAL A 131 5.29 -6.46 18.03
CA VAL A 131 4.67 -6.56 16.70
C VAL A 131 5.55 -5.89 15.64
N MET A 132 6.05 -4.67 15.90
CA MET A 132 6.93 -3.96 14.96
C MET A 132 8.24 -4.72 14.72
N MET A 133 8.82 -5.32 15.76
CA MET A 133 10.01 -6.17 15.66
C MET A 133 9.75 -7.42 14.80
N ILE A 134 8.64 -8.13 15.06
CA ILE A 134 8.26 -9.33 14.29
C ILE A 134 8.04 -8.97 12.82
N LEU A 135 7.32 -7.88 12.54
CA LEU A 135 7.08 -7.44 11.17
C LEU A 135 8.35 -6.99 10.45
N GLY A 136 9.29 -6.37 11.17
CA GLY A 136 10.62 -6.06 10.64
C GLY A 136 11.37 -7.32 10.21
N VAL A 137 11.27 -8.39 11.02
CA VAL A 137 11.82 -9.71 10.67
C VAL A 137 11.09 -10.32 9.47
N VAL A 138 9.76 -10.22 9.39
CA VAL A 138 8.98 -10.72 8.24
C VAL A 138 9.45 -10.05 6.94
N GLY A 139 9.68 -8.73 6.96
CA GLY A 139 10.22 -7.99 5.80
C GLY A 139 11.59 -8.51 5.35
N VAL A 140 12.49 -8.77 6.30
CA VAL A 140 13.80 -9.37 6.01
C VAL A 140 13.66 -10.81 5.49
N ALA A 141 12.87 -11.64 6.17
CA ALA A 141 12.66 -13.04 5.81
C ALA A 141 12.10 -13.17 4.39
N PHE A 142 11.21 -12.25 3.99
CA PHE A 142 10.69 -12.18 2.65
C PHE A 142 11.78 -11.92 1.58
N HIS A 143 12.79 -11.11 1.90
CA HIS A 143 13.94 -10.87 1.01
C HIS A 143 14.88 -12.08 0.91
N LEU A 144 14.97 -12.89 1.96
CA LEU A 144 15.83 -14.09 1.97
C LEU A 144 15.24 -15.25 1.15
N LEU A 145 13.98 -15.16 0.71
CA LEU A 145 13.35 -16.18 -0.12
C LEU A 145 14.00 -16.22 -1.52
N PRO A 146 14.15 -17.41 -2.13
CA PRO A 146 14.56 -17.52 -3.53
C PRO A 146 13.64 -16.73 -4.45
N GLU A 147 14.19 -16.10 -5.50
CA GLU A 147 13.39 -15.28 -6.44
C GLU A 147 12.17 -16.01 -7.00
N ARG A 148 12.29 -17.34 -7.20
CA ARG A 148 11.22 -18.22 -7.70
C ARG A 148 10.00 -18.31 -6.78
N ILE A 149 10.16 -18.01 -5.50
CA ILE A 149 9.11 -18.05 -4.48
C ILE A 149 8.69 -16.61 -4.13
N GLN A 150 9.67 -15.72 -4.01
CA GLN A 150 9.45 -14.33 -3.64
C GLN A 150 8.52 -13.61 -4.63
N LYS A 151 8.76 -13.72 -5.95
CA LYS A 151 7.96 -13.00 -6.95
C LYS A 151 6.50 -13.50 -7.01
N PRO A 152 6.22 -14.82 -7.00
CA PRO A 152 4.85 -15.31 -6.89
C PRO A 152 4.12 -14.91 -5.61
N LEU A 153 4.81 -14.94 -4.46
CA LEU A 153 4.22 -14.48 -3.20
C LEU A 153 3.93 -12.99 -3.23
N PHE A 154 4.87 -12.18 -3.71
CA PHE A 154 4.66 -10.73 -3.83
C PHE A 154 3.47 -10.42 -4.73
N SER A 155 3.34 -11.15 -5.85
CA SER A 155 2.19 -11.02 -6.74
C SER A 155 0.87 -11.38 -6.03
N GLY A 156 0.85 -12.44 -5.23
CA GLY A 156 -0.33 -12.83 -4.46
C GLY A 156 -0.74 -11.77 -3.44
N ILE A 157 0.23 -11.26 -2.66
CA ILE A 157 0.02 -10.16 -1.71
C ILE A 157 -0.50 -8.93 -2.44
N ALA A 158 0.17 -8.52 -3.53
CA ALA A 158 -0.18 -7.32 -4.28
C ALA A 158 -1.60 -7.40 -4.87
N TRP A 159 -2.01 -8.54 -5.45
CA TRP A 159 -3.37 -8.71 -5.94
C TRP A 159 -4.41 -8.73 -4.82
N THR A 160 -4.11 -9.38 -3.70
CA THR A 160 -5.02 -9.46 -2.56
C THR A 160 -5.25 -8.08 -1.94
N LEU A 161 -4.17 -7.34 -1.67
CA LEU A 161 -4.25 -5.97 -1.16
C LEU A 161 -4.87 -5.02 -2.17
N GLY A 162 -4.53 -5.14 -3.45
CA GLY A 162 -5.10 -4.31 -4.52
C GLY A 162 -6.61 -4.51 -4.64
N ILE A 163 -7.08 -5.76 -4.73
CA ILE A 163 -8.52 -6.04 -4.82
C ILE A 163 -9.24 -5.63 -3.52
N GLY A 164 -8.62 -5.86 -2.36
CA GLY A 164 -9.18 -5.42 -1.07
C GLY A 164 -9.30 -3.89 -0.97
N LEU A 165 -8.28 -3.15 -1.42
CA LEU A 165 -8.28 -1.69 -1.47
C LEU A 165 -9.39 -1.13 -2.37
N PHE A 166 -9.62 -1.76 -3.52
CA PHE A 166 -10.67 -1.37 -4.46
C PHE A 166 -12.02 -2.02 -4.20
N SER A 167 -12.19 -2.74 -3.07
CA SER A 167 -13.40 -3.50 -2.78
C SER A 167 -14.66 -2.63 -2.82
N GLU A 168 -14.63 -1.42 -2.28
CA GLU A 168 -15.77 -0.48 -2.32
C GLU A 168 -16.18 -0.11 -3.75
N VAL A 169 -15.21 0.09 -4.64
CA VAL A 169 -15.46 0.34 -6.07
C VAL A 169 -16.08 -0.92 -6.70
N LEU A 170 -15.54 -2.10 -6.41
CA LEU A 170 -16.05 -3.37 -6.93
C LEU A 170 -17.47 -3.69 -6.43
N ILE A 171 -17.77 -3.40 -5.17
CA ILE A 171 -19.10 -3.52 -4.57
C ILE A 171 -20.09 -2.62 -5.32
N ASN A 172 -19.70 -1.35 -5.57
CA ASN A 172 -20.54 -0.40 -6.30
C ASN A 172 -20.79 -0.83 -7.76
N ILE A 173 -19.79 -1.39 -8.43
CA ILE A 173 -19.94 -1.96 -9.78
C ILE A 173 -20.86 -3.19 -9.76
N SER A 174 -20.82 -3.99 -8.68
CA SER A 174 -21.62 -5.21 -8.53
C SER A 174 -23.10 -4.99 -8.18
N ARG A 175 -23.59 -3.74 -8.22
CA ARG A 175 -25.00 -3.40 -8.00
C ARG A 175 -26.04 -4.24 -8.78
N PRO A 176 -25.82 -4.66 -10.04
CA PRO A 176 -26.80 -5.51 -10.75
C PRO A 176 -26.79 -6.98 -10.29
N VAL A 177 -25.80 -7.40 -9.49
CA VAL A 177 -25.67 -8.76 -8.98
C VAL A 177 -26.56 -8.96 -7.73
N PRO A 178 -27.21 -10.12 -7.56
CA PRO A 178 -27.96 -10.42 -6.35
C PRO A 178 -27.14 -10.22 -5.07
N ARG A 179 -27.71 -9.47 -4.10
CA ARG A 179 -27.03 -9.10 -2.84
C ARG A 179 -26.47 -10.30 -2.06
N GLN A 180 -27.10 -11.48 -2.19
CA GLN A 180 -26.62 -12.71 -1.55
C GLN A 180 -25.25 -13.15 -2.07
N ILE A 181 -25.02 -13.02 -3.38
CA ILE A 181 -23.75 -13.38 -4.02
C ILE A 181 -22.67 -12.36 -3.64
N VAL A 182 -23.03 -11.07 -3.66
CA VAL A 182 -22.10 -9.98 -3.30
C VAL A 182 -21.60 -10.14 -1.87
N ARG A 183 -22.45 -10.49 -0.90
CA ARG A 183 -22.07 -10.67 0.52
C ARG A 183 -21.12 -11.84 0.80
N ILE A 184 -21.06 -12.82 -0.09
CA ILE A 184 -20.10 -13.95 0.04
C ILE A 184 -18.69 -13.49 -0.35
N ILE A 185 -18.60 -12.56 -1.30
CA ILE A 185 -17.36 -12.08 -1.92
C ILE A 185 -16.84 -10.86 -1.15
N PHE A 186 -17.73 -9.92 -0.82
CA PHE A 186 -17.45 -8.66 -0.17
C PHE A 186 -18.15 -8.56 1.18
N GLY A 187 -17.40 -8.15 2.21
CA GLY A 187 -17.94 -7.73 3.49
C GLY A 187 -18.50 -6.29 3.44
N PRO A 188 -18.69 -5.64 4.60
CA PRO A 188 -19.24 -4.28 4.67
C PRO A 188 -18.37 -3.25 3.94
N THR A 189 -17.05 -3.31 4.12
CA THR A 189 -16.10 -2.33 3.60
C THR A 189 -14.87 -2.95 2.91
N GLY A 190 -14.73 -4.29 2.94
CA GLY A 190 -13.56 -5.02 2.44
C GLY A 190 -13.91 -6.34 1.75
N ILE A 191 -12.89 -7.09 1.30
CA ILE A 191 -13.11 -8.47 0.82
C ILE A 191 -13.24 -9.45 1.98
N THR A 192 -13.99 -10.52 1.80
CA THR A 192 -14.09 -11.57 2.83
C THR A 192 -12.74 -12.29 2.99
N PRO A 193 -12.41 -12.78 4.20
CA PRO A 193 -11.17 -13.56 4.42
C PRO A 193 -11.06 -14.78 3.49
N LEU A 194 -12.19 -15.43 3.19
CA LEU A 194 -12.25 -16.54 2.23
C LEU A 194 -11.80 -16.10 0.83
N LEU A 195 -12.35 -14.99 0.32
CA LEU A 195 -11.97 -14.47 -0.99
C LEU A 195 -10.50 -14.02 -1.00
N ALA A 196 -10.02 -13.40 0.07
CA ALA A 196 -8.62 -12.98 0.20
C ALA A 196 -7.67 -14.18 0.04
N VAL A 197 -7.96 -15.31 0.69
CA VAL A 197 -7.19 -16.55 0.54
C VAL A 197 -7.27 -17.10 -0.89
N ILE A 198 -8.46 -17.11 -1.50
CA ILE A 198 -8.64 -17.58 -2.89
C ILE A 198 -7.82 -16.72 -3.86
N ILE A 199 -7.92 -15.39 -3.77
CA ILE A 199 -7.17 -14.45 -4.61
C ILE A 199 -5.67 -14.68 -4.42
N PHE A 200 -5.21 -14.75 -3.17
CA PHE A 200 -3.81 -14.97 -2.85
C PHE A 200 -3.27 -16.25 -3.48
N ILE A 201 -3.95 -17.38 -3.28
CA ILE A 201 -3.56 -18.68 -3.82
C ILE A 201 -3.57 -18.65 -5.36
N VAL A 202 -4.65 -18.16 -5.97
CA VAL A 202 -4.79 -18.14 -7.43
C VAL A 202 -3.72 -17.24 -8.06
N ALA A 203 -3.51 -16.04 -7.53
CA ALA A 203 -2.51 -15.11 -8.03
C ALA A 203 -1.07 -15.64 -7.83
N THR A 204 -0.77 -16.25 -6.68
CA THR A 204 0.55 -16.85 -6.43
C THR A 204 0.79 -18.07 -7.32
N VAL A 205 -0.16 -18.99 -7.46
CA VAL A 205 -0.01 -20.17 -8.33
C VAL A 205 0.10 -19.76 -9.79
N PHE A 206 -0.75 -18.83 -10.26
CA PHE A 206 -0.69 -18.31 -11.62
C PHE A 206 0.65 -17.62 -11.90
N SER A 207 1.13 -16.80 -10.95
CA SER A 207 2.43 -16.14 -11.06
C SER A 207 3.55 -17.18 -11.11
N ALA A 208 3.59 -18.15 -10.19
CA ALA A 208 4.60 -19.21 -10.20
C ALA A 208 4.62 -20.01 -11.51
N TRP A 209 3.46 -20.35 -12.06
CA TRP A 209 3.33 -21.00 -13.37
C TRP A 209 3.86 -20.10 -14.51
N TRP A 210 3.51 -18.82 -14.48
CA TRP A 210 3.97 -17.84 -15.46
C TRP A 210 5.50 -17.65 -15.42
N GLU A 211 6.09 -17.66 -14.23
CA GLU A 211 7.54 -17.55 -14.04
C GLU A 211 8.30 -18.81 -14.47
N ALA A 212 7.74 -20.00 -14.21
CA ALA A 212 8.39 -21.27 -14.51
C ALA A 212 8.45 -21.58 -16.02
N GLY A 213 7.52 -21.08 -16.83
CA GLY A 213 7.51 -21.38 -18.27
C GLY A 213 6.65 -20.49 -19.16
N GLY A 214 5.89 -19.55 -18.60
CA GLY A 214 5.10 -18.57 -19.37
C GLY A 214 5.97 -17.47 -19.97
N ARG A 215 6.95 -16.95 -19.21
CA ARG A 215 7.85 -15.86 -19.65
C ARG A 215 8.72 -16.24 -20.84
N GLY A 216 9.28 -17.45 -20.87
CA GLY A 216 10.08 -17.94 -22.01
C GLY A 216 9.24 -18.04 -23.29
N ARG A 217 8.10 -18.75 -23.20
CA ARG A 217 7.18 -18.93 -24.34
C ARG A 217 6.57 -17.63 -24.85
N TYR A 218 6.28 -16.66 -23.97
CA TYR A 218 5.78 -15.34 -24.38
C TYR A 218 6.88 -14.50 -25.05
N ARG A 219 8.13 -14.56 -24.55
CA ARG A 219 9.27 -13.87 -25.16
C ARG A 219 9.59 -14.44 -26.54
N ASP A 220 9.56 -15.77 -26.70
CA ASP A 220 9.81 -16.43 -27.97
C ASP A 220 8.68 -16.17 -28.97
N ARG A 221 7.42 -16.17 -28.52
CA ARG A 221 6.27 -15.77 -29.35
C ARG A 221 6.31 -14.29 -29.74
N ARG A 222 6.71 -13.38 -28.85
CA ARG A 222 6.88 -11.94 -29.18
C ARG A 222 8.07 -11.70 -30.10
N ALA A 223 9.18 -12.40 -29.91
CA ALA A 223 10.36 -12.31 -30.79
C ALA A 223 10.08 -12.86 -32.20
N ALA A 224 9.10 -13.77 -32.32
CA ALA A 224 8.60 -14.26 -33.60
C ALA A 224 7.55 -13.34 -34.26
N LEU A 225 7.11 -12.24 -33.61
CA LEU A 225 6.18 -11.27 -34.22
C LEU A 225 6.93 -10.36 -35.18
N THR A 226 6.38 -10.17 -36.38
CA THR A 226 6.85 -9.17 -37.34
C THR A 226 6.51 -7.74 -36.86
N LYS A 227 7.26 -6.72 -37.29
CA LYS A 227 7.05 -5.29 -36.90
C LYS A 227 5.61 -4.79 -37.17
N GLU A 228 4.90 -5.35 -38.16
CA GLU A 228 3.47 -5.05 -38.40
C GLU A 228 2.52 -5.64 -37.34
N GLN A 229 2.83 -6.82 -36.81
CA GLN A 229 2.01 -7.45 -35.77
C GLN A 229 2.19 -6.75 -34.42
N GLU A 230 3.40 -6.29 -34.11
CA GLU A 230 3.69 -5.53 -32.88
C GLU A 230 2.96 -4.17 -32.87
N THR A 231 2.94 -3.47 -34.00
CA THR A 231 2.19 -2.20 -34.15
C THR A 231 0.67 -2.41 -34.12
N ARG A 232 0.16 -3.53 -34.64
CA ARG A 232 -1.27 -3.90 -34.57
C ARG A 232 -1.70 -4.26 -33.15
N PHE A 233 -0.91 -5.04 -32.40
CA PHE A 233 -1.19 -5.31 -30.99
C PHE A 233 -1.10 -4.04 -30.14
N GLY A 234 -0.12 -3.16 -30.39
CA GLY A 234 -0.05 -1.84 -29.74
C GLY A 234 -1.22 -0.92 -30.12
N ARG A 235 -1.81 -1.07 -31.30
CA ARG A 235 -3.02 -0.34 -31.72
C ARG A 235 -4.27 -0.92 -31.05
N VAL A 236 -4.40 -2.24 -30.98
CA VAL A 236 -5.50 -2.92 -30.27
C VAL A 236 -5.45 -2.61 -28.77
N GLY A 237 -4.27 -2.60 -28.15
CA GLY A 237 -4.10 -2.19 -26.75
C GLY A 237 -4.53 -0.74 -26.51
N ARG A 238 -4.18 0.19 -27.40
CA ARG A 238 -4.64 1.59 -27.33
C ARG A 238 -6.15 1.72 -27.53
N ILE A 239 -6.73 0.99 -28.49
CA ILE A 239 -8.18 0.99 -28.71
C ILE A 239 -8.90 0.40 -27.50
N ALA A 240 -8.41 -0.71 -26.94
CA ALA A 240 -8.97 -1.31 -25.73
C ALA A 240 -8.88 -0.34 -24.53
N LEU A 241 -7.80 0.43 -24.41
CA LEU A 241 -7.67 1.47 -23.38
C LEU A 241 -8.69 2.59 -23.58
N VAL A 242 -8.86 3.11 -24.80
CA VAL A 242 -9.85 4.16 -25.11
C VAL A 242 -11.27 3.64 -24.84
N VAL A 243 -11.59 2.42 -25.27
CA VAL A 243 -12.89 1.80 -25.02
C VAL A 243 -13.13 1.59 -23.52
N LEU A 244 -12.11 1.16 -22.77
CA LEU A 244 -12.19 1.05 -21.31
C LEU A 244 -12.49 2.41 -20.67
N ILE A 245 -11.79 3.47 -21.09
CA ILE A 245 -12.00 4.84 -20.58
C ILE A 245 -13.43 5.32 -20.86
N LEU A 246 -13.93 5.09 -22.07
CA LEU A 246 -15.31 5.47 -22.44
C LEU A 246 -16.37 4.63 -21.72
N ALA A 247 -16.04 3.39 -21.33
CA ALA A 247 -16.93 2.50 -20.58
C ALA A 247 -16.90 2.72 -19.06
N LEU A 248 -15.86 3.38 -18.51
CA LEU A 248 -15.74 3.71 -17.08
C LEU A 248 -17.00 4.35 -16.48
N PRO A 249 -17.64 5.38 -17.06
CA PRO A 249 -18.83 6.00 -16.46
C PRO A 249 -20.00 5.01 -16.28
N TRP A 250 -20.17 4.03 -17.17
CA TRP A 250 -21.18 3.00 -17.03
C TRP A 250 -20.84 1.96 -15.96
N ILE A 251 -19.55 1.67 -15.78
CA ILE A 251 -19.07 0.71 -14.80
C ILE A 251 -19.13 1.31 -13.39
N LEU A 252 -18.61 2.53 -13.23
CA LEU A 252 -18.38 3.17 -11.94
C LEU A 252 -19.65 3.72 -11.26
N GLY A 253 -20.76 3.85 -12.00
CA GLY A 253 -22.03 4.34 -11.48
C GLY A 253 -22.06 5.84 -11.19
N ILE A 254 -23.22 6.35 -10.78
CA ILE A 254 -23.52 7.79 -10.69
C ILE A 254 -22.54 8.53 -9.77
N TYR A 255 -22.20 7.98 -8.61
CA TYR A 255 -21.32 8.63 -7.63
C TYR A 255 -19.89 8.85 -8.15
N LEU A 256 -19.27 7.80 -8.70
CA LEU A 256 -17.91 7.92 -9.22
C LEU A 256 -17.89 8.68 -10.55
N THR A 257 -18.98 8.70 -11.31
CA THR A 257 -19.14 9.56 -12.49
C THR A 257 -19.13 11.03 -12.08
N GLU A 258 -19.86 11.41 -11.02
CA GLU A 258 -19.86 12.77 -10.49
C GLU A 258 -18.47 13.18 -9.98
N VAL A 259 -17.76 12.29 -9.29
CA VAL A 259 -16.36 12.53 -8.87
C VAL A 259 -15.45 12.68 -10.09
N LEU A 260 -15.60 11.83 -11.12
CA LEU A 260 -14.82 11.93 -12.36
C LEU A 260 -15.11 13.22 -13.12
N ASP A 261 -16.36 13.68 -13.15
CA ASP A 261 -16.76 14.93 -13.79
C ASP A 261 -16.11 16.12 -13.08
N ILE A 262 -16.15 16.15 -11.75
CA ILE A 262 -15.49 17.19 -10.94
C ILE A 262 -13.98 17.18 -11.18
N VAL A 263 -13.32 16.01 -11.11
CA VAL A 263 -11.88 15.88 -11.37
C VAL A 263 -11.55 16.28 -12.80
N GLY A 264 -12.37 15.88 -13.78
CA GLY A 264 -12.21 16.23 -15.18
C GLY A 264 -12.30 17.73 -15.43
N ILE A 265 -13.26 18.42 -14.80
CA ILE A 265 -13.38 19.89 -14.84
C ILE A 265 -12.13 20.55 -14.25
N PHE A 266 -11.62 20.07 -13.12
CA PHE A 266 -10.40 20.63 -12.52
C PHE A 266 -9.16 20.40 -13.39
N ILE A 267 -9.02 19.22 -14.01
CA ILE A 267 -7.93 18.94 -14.95
C ILE A 267 -8.03 19.86 -16.17
N LEU A 268 -9.23 20.04 -16.74
CA LEU A 268 -9.45 20.94 -17.87
C LEU A 268 -9.18 22.40 -17.52
N MET A 269 -9.56 22.84 -16.31
CA MET A 269 -9.28 24.18 -15.81
C MET A 269 -7.77 24.40 -15.62
N GLY A 270 -7.06 23.45 -15.01
CA GLY A 270 -5.61 23.53 -14.82
C GLY A 270 -4.84 23.47 -16.15
N LEU A 271 -5.26 22.60 -17.08
CA LEU A 271 -4.72 22.57 -18.44
C LEU A 271 -5.02 23.88 -19.18
N GLY A 272 -6.25 24.39 -19.09
CA GLY A 272 -6.66 25.64 -19.71
C GLY A 272 -5.84 26.83 -19.23
N LEU A 273 -5.59 26.92 -17.92
CA LEU A 273 -4.73 27.94 -17.34
C LEU A 273 -3.28 27.82 -17.84
N ASN A 274 -2.69 26.62 -17.80
CA ASN A 274 -1.33 26.40 -18.29
C ASN A 274 -1.16 26.69 -19.79
N ILE A 275 -2.19 26.37 -20.59
CA ILE A 275 -2.19 26.65 -22.03
C ILE A 275 -2.29 28.17 -22.27
N VAL A 276 -3.19 28.88 -21.60
CA VAL A 276 -3.36 30.34 -21.77
C VAL A 276 -2.13 31.12 -21.28
N VAL A 277 -1.53 30.71 -20.15
CA VAL A 277 -0.29 31.30 -19.63
C VAL A 277 0.90 31.02 -20.57
N GLY A 278 0.97 29.82 -21.14
CA GLY A 278 1.95 29.46 -22.17
C GLY A 278 1.78 30.27 -23.47
N PHE A 279 0.55 30.50 -23.92
CA PHE A 279 0.25 31.36 -25.07
C PHE A 279 0.55 32.84 -24.81
N ALA A 280 0.41 33.32 -23.57
CA ALA A 280 0.73 34.69 -23.18
C ALA A 280 2.25 34.95 -23.02
N GLY A 281 3.11 33.92 -23.17
CA GLY A 281 4.56 34.06 -23.05
C GLY A 281 5.06 34.24 -21.60
N LEU A 282 4.21 34.06 -20.60
CA LEU A 282 4.51 34.22 -19.16
C LEU A 282 4.99 32.91 -18.51
N LEU A 283 5.73 32.09 -19.26
CA LEU A 283 6.22 30.77 -18.83
C LEU A 283 7.19 30.84 -17.62
N ASP A 284 7.60 32.05 -17.23
CA ASP A 284 8.45 32.30 -16.06
C ASP A 284 7.69 32.82 -14.81
N LEU A 285 6.37 33.09 -14.92
CA LEU A 285 5.52 33.53 -13.79
C LEU A 285 4.53 32.45 -13.31
N GLY A 286 4.44 31.32 -14.01
CA GLY A 286 3.70 30.13 -13.58
C GLY A 286 4.29 29.41 -12.36
N TYR A 287 5.04 30.12 -11.51
CA TYR A 287 5.58 29.61 -10.24
C TYR A 287 4.95 30.29 -9.00
N VAL A 288 4.04 31.25 -9.17
CA VAL A 288 3.39 31.93 -8.02
C VAL A 288 1.89 32.08 -8.23
N ALA A 289 1.18 30.96 -8.17
CA ALA A 289 -0.22 30.96 -7.76
C ALA A 289 -0.52 29.60 -7.13
N PHE A 290 -0.64 29.65 -5.80
CA PHE A 290 -1.23 28.69 -4.87
C PHE A 290 -2.08 27.57 -5.48
#